data_AF-A0A930IZD0-F1
#
_entry.id   AF-A0A930IZD0-F1
#
_cell.length_a   1.000
_cell.length_b   1.000
_cell.length_c   1.000
_cell.angle_alpha   90.00
_cell.angle_beta   90.00
_cell.angle_gamma   90.00
#
_symmetry.space_group_name_H-M   'P 1'
#
loop_
_entity.id
_entity.type
_entity.pdbx_description
1 polymer ?
#
loop_
_entity_poly.entity_id
_entity_poly.type
_entity_poly.pdbx_seq_one_letter_code
_entity_poly.pdbx_strand_id
1 'polypeptide(L)'
;MKVKSLIIGTTSLVLFPLTMKAQFYTIMREKEIKITNNTATKKKAVRGSHEEYFYAYQDSMKSVKASTKEDDYLIDFFSTTEGHEISIEKDVPVFVNVKDSLLFGLIKQRMDVCLPLDFISVTSKYGYRKDPFKKCSAFHDGIDLECNMKHVYSMLPGRVLKVVYSKKGYGNHVILDYGHIQCLYGHLSVIAVRQGDEVYAGTIVGISGSTGRSTGPHLHIKISSNGKSLNPAPFIAYLNKYITSLRDKIAYVRFGTNPPKELNINNLYQILDKYGILYPKIVVAQALLETGYFTSNVCLNYNNLFGLRRPSDGSYYRFNNWEKSVKAYRDYVQYKYKGGDYFGFLNRIGYASDPNYLSKVRSISNSL
;
A
#
# COMPACT_ATOMS: atom_id res chain seq x y z
N MET A 1 -29.76 3.41 20.76
CA MET A 1 -29.52 4.82 20.39
C MET A 1 -29.79 4.96 18.89
N LYS A 2 -30.74 5.81 18.49
CA LYS A 2 -31.13 6.00 17.08
C LYS A 2 -30.03 6.74 16.32
N VAL A 3 -29.62 6.24 15.15
CA VAL A 3 -28.79 7.00 14.20
C VAL A 3 -29.59 7.19 12.91
N LYS A 4 -29.87 8.46 12.61
CA LYS A 4 -30.47 8.94 11.36
C LYS A 4 -29.42 8.85 10.25
N SER A 5 -29.80 8.34 9.09
CA SER A 5 -28.96 8.38 7.89
C SER A 5 -28.95 9.79 7.30
N LEU A 6 -27.77 10.24 6.88
CA LEU A 6 -27.61 11.37 5.96
C LEU A 6 -27.14 10.77 4.63
N ILE A 7 -27.98 10.86 3.60
CA ILE A 7 -27.71 10.34 2.26
C ILE A 7 -27.11 11.46 1.42
N ILE A 8 -25.83 11.33 1.04
CA ILE A 8 -25.26 12.02 -0.13
C ILE A 8 -24.25 11.08 -0.79
N GLY A 9 -24.53 10.65 -2.02
CA GLY A 9 -23.54 10.04 -2.92
C GLY A 9 -23.18 8.58 -2.64
N THR A 10 -23.11 7.80 -3.71
CA THR A 10 -22.95 6.33 -3.73
C THR A 10 -21.63 5.86 -3.12
N THR A 11 -21.61 5.60 -1.81
CA THR A 11 -20.92 4.50 -1.11
C THR A 11 -21.05 4.71 0.40
N SER A 12 -21.94 3.95 1.05
CA SER A 12 -21.98 3.88 2.51
C SER A 12 -20.98 2.81 2.98
N LEU A 13 -19.90 3.25 3.63
CA LEU A 13 -19.02 2.37 4.40
C LEU A 13 -19.59 2.26 5.82
N VAL A 14 -20.20 1.13 6.15
CA VAL A 14 -20.62 0.83 7.53
C VAL A 14 -19.43 0.16 8.22
N LEU A 15 -18.83 0.83 9.22
CA LEU A 15 -17.83 0.22 10.10
C LEU A 15 -18.52 -0.65 11.15
N PHE A 16 -18.20 -1.95 11.17
CA PHE A 16 -18.50 -2.85 12.29
C PHE A 16 -17.21 -3.16 13.08
N PRO A 17 -17.29 -3.41 14.40
CA PRO A 17 -16.17 -3.87 15.21
C PRO A 17 -15.93 -5.36 14.94
N LEU A 18 -14.74 -5.75 14.47
CA LEU A 18 -14.44 -7.15 14.15
C LEU A 18 -14.02 -7.95 15.39
N THR A 19 -14.79 -9.00 15.72
CA THR A 19 -14.33 -10.14 16.52
C THR A 19 -14.57 -11.44 15.77
N MET A 20 -13.51 -12.24 15.63
CA MET A 20 -13.43 -13.66 15.23
C MET A 20 -13.67 -14.10 13.77
N LYS A 21 -12.66 -14.81 13.24
CA LYS A 21 -12.62 -15.79 12.12
C LYS A 21 -13.60 -15.54 10.95
N ALA A 22 -13.11 -14.88 9.90
CA ALA A 22 -13.83 -14.79 8.62
C ALA A 22 -13.53 -15.98 7.69
N GLN A 23 -14.58 -16.60 7.13
CA GLN A 23 -14.53 -17.38 5.90
C GLN A 23 -15.21 -16.58 4.78
N PHE A 24 -14.63 -16.56 3.58
CA PHE A 24 -15.15 -15.84 2.42
C PHE A 24 -15.58 -16.84 1.35
N TYR A 25 -16.78 -16.68 0.79
CA TYR A 25 -17.28 -17.49 -0.32
C TYR A 25 -17.35 -16.68 -1.60
N THR A 26 -16.98 -17.29 -2.73
CA THR A 26 -17.19 -16.76 -4.08
C THR A 26 -18.46 -17.41 -4.65
N ILE A 27 -19.51 -16.63 -4.92
CA ILE A 27 -20.74 -17.14 -5.56
C ILE A 27 -20.72 -16.73 -7.03
N MET A 28 -20.75 -17.72 -7.93
CA MET A 28 -20.94 -17.50 -9.36
C MET A 28 -22.41 -17.17 -9.63
N ARG A 29 -22.68 -16.08 -10.34
CA ARG A 29 -24.03 -15.70 -10.74
C ARG A 29 -24.44 -16.46 -12.01
N GLU A 30 -24.42 -17.78 -11.98
CA GLU A 30 -25.07 -18.58 -13.01
C GLU A 30 -26.11 -19.51 -12.36
N LYS A 31 -27.37 -19.20 -12.70
CA LYS A 31 -28.63 -19.90 -12.39
C LYS A 31 -29.28 -19.54 -11.04
N GLU A 32 -30.61 -19.56 -11.13
CA GLU A 32 -31.60 -18.83 -10.33
C GLU A 32 -31.43 -18.97 -8.81
N ILE A 33 -31.29 -17.85 -8.10
CA ILE A 33 -31.66 -17.81 -6.67
C ILE A 33 -33.19 -17.84 -6.63
N LYS A 34 -33.79 -18.99 -6.30
CA LYS A 34 -35.21 -19.05 -5.93
C LYS A 34 -35.37 -18.53 -4.50
N ILE A 35 -35.70 -17.26 -4.39
CA ILE A 35 -36.29 -16.73 -3.15
C ILE A 35 -37.78 -17.04 -3.22
N THR A 36 -38.22 -18.10 -2.55
CA THR A 36 -39.65 -18.37 -2.36
C THR A 36 -40.20 -17.41 -1.30
N ASN A 37 -40.64 -16.25 -1.74
CA ASN A 37 -41.59 -15.45 -0.98
C ASN A 37 -42.98 -16.08 -1.18
N ASN A 38 -43.65 -16.44 -0.10
CA ASN A 38 -45.08 -16.72 -0.13
C ASN A 38 -45.82 -15.41 -0.46
N THR A 39 -45.90 -15.04 -1.76
CA THR A 39 -46.97 -14.27 -2.43
C THR A 39 -46.50 -13.78 -3.82
N ALA A 40 -47.25 -14.19 -4.84
CA ALA A 40 -47.41 -13.62 -6.19
C ALA A 40 -46.18 -13.30 -7.07
N THR A 41 -46.10 -14.00 -8.19
CA THR A 41 -45.11 -13.94 -9.26
C THR A 41 -45.19 -12.68 -10.15
N LYS A 42 -44.05 -12.00 -10.36
CA LYS A 42 -43.78 -11.25 -11.61
C LYS A 42 -42.33 -11.45 -12.04
N LYS A 43 -42.14 -12.14 -13.17
CA LYS A 43 -40.84 -12.30 -13.84
C LYS A 43 -40.54 -11.07 -14.69
N LYS A 44 -39.37 -10.46 -14.53
CA LYS A 44 -38.77 -9.58 -15.55
C LYS A 44 -37.29 -9.88 -15.67
N ALA A 45 -36.89 -10.44 -16.81
CA ALA A 45 -35.50 -10.72 -17.13
C ALA A 45 -34.84 -9.46 -17.71
N VAL A 46 -33.72 -9.04 -17.13
CA VAL A 46 -32.81 -8.05 -17.73
C VAL A 46 -31.49 -8.76 -17.97
N ARG A 47 -31.06 -8.81 -19.23
CA ARG A 47 -29.84 -9.47 -19.70
C ARG A 47 -28.72 -8.43 -19.72
N GLY A 48 -27.73 -8.56 -18.85
CA GLY A 48 -26.55 -7.70 -18.79
C GLY A 48 -25.32 -8.52 -18.44
N SER A 49 -24.34 -8.54 -19.35
CA SER A 49 -23.10 -9.29 -19.27
C SER A 49 -22.06 -8.53 -18.44
N HIS A 50 -22.06 -8.67 -17.11
CA HIS A 50 -20.94 -8.32 -16.24
C HIS A 50 -20.91 -9.31 -15.06
N GLU A 51 -19.77 -9.98 -14.87
CA GLU A 51 -19.51 -10.87 -13.72
C GLU A 51 -19.42 -10.01 -12.45
N GLU A 52 -20.51 -9.91 -11.69
CA GLU A 52 -20.53 -9.30 -10.36
C GLU A 52 -20.20 -10.35 -9.30
N TYR A 53 -19.09 -10.15 -8.58
CA TYR A 53 -18.74 -10.94 -7.39
C TYR A 53 -19.19 -10.20 -6.13
N PHE A 54 -19.95 -10.86 -5.25
CA PHE A 54 -20.33 -10.34 -3.93
C PHE A 54 -19.44 -10.97 -2.84
N TYR A 55 -18.99 -10.15 -1.88
CA TYR A 55 -18.33 -10.61 -0.65
C TYR A 55 -19.33 -10.55 0.51
N ALA A 56 -19.68 -11.68 1.10
CA ALA A 56 -20.55 -11.72 2.29
C ALA A 56 -19.70 -11.82 3.58
N TYR A 57 -20.11 -11.08 4.61
CA TYR A 57 -19.56 -11.04 5.97
C TYR A 57 -20.41 -11.95 6.86
N GLN A 58 -19.81 -12.91 7.57
CA GLN A 58 -20.52 -13.91 8.36
C GLN A 58 -20.16 -13.75 9.85
N ASP A 59 -20.78 -12.79 10.54
CA ASP A 59 -20.77 -12.77 12.00
C ASP A 59 -21.97 -13.59 12.51
N SER A 60 -21.72 -14.50 13.45
CA SER A 60 -22.69 -15.26 14.26
C SER A 60 -23.26 -16.61 13.78
N MET A 61 -22.49 -17.53 13.20
CA MET A 61 -22.95 -18.92 13.00
C MET A 61 -22.26 -19.91 13.95
N LYS A 62 -23.04 -20.47 14.90
CA LYS A 62 -22.67 -21.68 15.64
C LYS A 62 -22.84 -22.88 14.71
N SER A 63 -21.76 -23.62 14.44
CA SER A 63 -21.85 -24.86 13.68
C SER A 63 -22.63 -25.92 14.47
N VAL A 64 -23.83 -26.27 14.01
CA VAL A 64 -24.47 -27.52 14.45
C VAL A 64 -24.16 -28.55 13.37
N LYS A 65 -23.31 -29.54 13.72
CA LYS A 65 -23.04 -30.66 12.82
C LYS A 65 -24.29 -31.52 12.70
N ALA A 66 -24.92 -31.51 11.53
CA ALA A 66 -25.73 -32.60 11.06
C ALA A 66 -25.55 -32.69 9.54
N SER A 67 -24.70 -33.60 9.07
CA SER A 67 -24.68 -33.98 7.66
C SER A 67 -25.56 -35.22 7.51
N THR A 68 -26.66 -35.11 6.78
CA THR A 68 -27.39 -36.28 6.30
C THR A 68 -27.10 -36.45 4.80
N LYS A 69 -26.81 -37.69 4.41
CA LYS A 69 -26.72 -38.10 3.00
C LYS A 69 -28.13 -38.51 2.57
N GLU A 70 -28.87 -37.59 1.99
CA GLU A 70 -29.98 -37.95 1.10
C GLU A 70 -29.72 -37.20 -0.21
N ASP A 71 -29.71 -37.97 -1.31
CA ASP A 71 -29.53 -37.56 -2.71
C ASP A 71 -28.34 -36.63 -2.97
N ASP A 72 -27.16 -37.16 -3.36
CA ASP A 72 -25.97 -36.53 -4.02
C ASP A 72 -25.56 -35.05 -3.76
N TYR A 73 -26.18 -34.36 -2.81
CA TYR A 73 -26.08 -32.93 -2.53
C TYR A 73 -25.67 -32.75 -1.07
N LEU A 74 -24.67 -31.89 -0.84
CA LEU A 74 -24.32 -31.45 0.51
C LEU A 74 -25.16 -30.22 0.86
N ILE A 75 -26.09 -30.40 1.80
CA ILE A 75 -26.94 -29.33 2.32
C ILE A 75 -26.36 -28.87 3.66
N ASP A 76 -25.92 -27.62 3.73
CA ASP A 76 -25.58 -26.99 5.01
C ASP A 76 -26.83 -26.28 5.56
N PHE A 77 -27.19 -26.59 6.80
CA PHE A 77 -28.31 -25.97 7.51
C PHE A 77 -27.80 -24.89 8.47
N PHE A 78 -28.39 -23.71 8.39
CA PHE A 78 -28.06 -22.59 9.27
C PHE A 78 -29.32 -22.04 9.94
N SER A 79 -29.24 -21.80 11.25
CA SER A 79 -30.30 -21.12 12.00
C SER A 79 -29.94 -19.65 12.22
N THR A 80 -30.89 -18.75 11.99
CA THR A 80 -30.77 -17.35 12.39
C THR A 80 -31.03 -17.20 13.89
N THR A 81 -30.63 -16.05 14.46
CA THR A 81 -30.93 -15.70 15.87
C THR A 81 -32.42 -15.60 16.18
N GLU A 82 -33.28 -15.57 15.15
CA GLU A 82 -34.74 -15.54 15.23
C GLU A 82 -35.38 -16.92 14.96
N GLY A 83 -34.58 -17.98 14.79
CA GLY A 83 -35.07 -19.35 14.62
C GLY A 83 -35.47 -19.73 13.19
N HIS A 84 -35.12 -18.94 12.19
CA HIS A 84 -35.35 -19.29 10.79
C HIS A 84 -34.26 -20.21 10.26
N GLU A 85 -34.66 -21.31 9.62
CA GLU A 85 -33.77 -22.30 9.04
C GLU A 85 -33.51 -21.96 7.55
N ILE A 86 -32.25 -21.78 7.20
CA ILE A 86 -31.79 -21.47 5.85
C ILE A 86 -31.00 -22.69 5.36
N SER A 87 -31.49 -23.32 4.29
CA SER A 87 -30.76 -24.37 3.57
C SER A 87 -30.04 -23.76 2.37
N ILE A 88 -28.78 -24.13 2.19
CA ILE A 88 -28.00 -23.80 0.99
C ILE A 88 -27.70 -25.10 0.25
N GLU A 89 -28.35 -25.28 -0.91
CA GLU A 89 -28.00 -26.34 -1.86
C GLU A 89 -26.69 -25.97 -2.55
N LYS A 90 -25.64 -26.77 -2.31
CA LYS A 90 -24.35 -26.62 -3.00
C LYS A 90 -24.38 -27.39 -4.32
N ASP A 91 -24.71 -26.68 -5.39
CA ASP A 91 -24.74 -27.24 -6.75
C ASP A 91 -23.37 -27.25 -7.48
N VAL A 92 -22.24 -27.06 -6.78
CA VAL A 92 -20.91 -27.08 -7.41
C VAL A 92 -19.86 -27.60 -6.43
N PRO A 93 -18.95 -28.52 -6.84
CA PRO A 93 -17.73 -28.80 -6.08
C PRO A 93 -16.97 -27.50 -5.80
N VAL A 94 -16.56 -27.29 -4.55
CA VAL A 94 -15.76 -26.11 -4.13
C VAL A 94 -14.36 -26.24 -4.74
N PHE A 95 -14.23 -25.85 -6.00
CA PHE A 95 -12.93 -25.58 -6.60
C PHE A 95 -12.48 -24.21 -6.11
N VAL A 96 -11.61 -24.17 -5.09
CA VAL A 96 -10.86 -22.95 -4.79
C VAL A 96 -9.94 -22.72 -5.98
N ASN A 97 -10.31 -21.80 -6.87
CA ASN A 97 -9.46 -21.44 -7.99
C ASN A 97 -8.09 -21.00 -7.43
N VAL A 98 -6.98 -21.47 -8.02
CA VAL A 98 -5.61 -21.11 -7.62
C VAL A 98 -5.44 -19.59 -7.55
N LYS A 99 -6.11 -18.86 -8.45
CA LYS A 99 -6.18 -17.40 -8.49
C LYS A 99 -6.77 -16.81 -7.21
N ASP A 100 -7.83 -17.41 -6.68
CA ASP A 100 -8.51 -16.97 -5.47
C ASP A 100 -7.64 -17.26 -4.25
N SER A 101 -7.04 -18.45 -4.15
CA SER A 101 -6.09 -18.79 -3.09
C SER A 101 -4.92 -17.80 -3.03
N LEU A 102 -4.35 -17.45 -4.19
CA LEU A 102 -3.28 -16.46 -4.29
C LEU A 102 -3.76 -15.06 -3.86
N LEU A 103 -4.94 -14.64 -4.32
CA LEU A 103 -5.53 -13.35 -3.96
C LEU A 103 -5.75 -13.25 -2.45
N PHE A 104 -6.30 -14.30 -1.82
CA PHE A 104 -6.51 -14.35 -0.38
C PHE A 104 -5.18 -14.28 0.39
N GLY A 105 -4.15 -15.00 -0.07
CA GLY A 105 -2.81 -14.93 0.50
C GLY A 105 -2.24 -13.50 0.47
N LEU A 106 -2.41 -12.80 -0.66
CA LEU A 106 -1.96 -11.40 -0.80
C LEU A 106 -2.77 -10.42 0.06
N ILE A 107 -4.09 -10.59 0.13
CA ILE A 107 -4.97 -9.75 0.96
C ILE A 107 -4.60 -9.94 2.43
N LYS A 108 -4.41 -11.18 2.90
CA LYS A 108 -3.98 -11.47 4.26
C LYS A 108 -2.64 -10.77 4.58
N GLN A 109 -1.64 -10.93 3.71
CA GLN A 109 -0.36 -10.24 3.87
C GLN A 109 -0.52 -8.72 3.94
N ARG A 110 -1.43 -8.13 3.16
CA ARG A 110 -1.69 -6.69 3.18
C ARG A 110 -2.40 -6.24 4.46
N MET A 111 -3.24 -7.09 5.05
CA MET A 111 -3.90 -6.82 6.33
C MET A 111 -2.92 -6.85 7.52
N ASP A 112 -1.80 -7.55 7.39
CA ASP A 112 -0.78 -7.68 8.44
C ASP A 112 0.29 -6.56 8.43
N VAL A 113 0.14 -5.54 7.56
CA VAL A 113 1.09 -4.41 7.49
C VAL A 113 0.41 -3.06 7.29
N CYS A 114 0.89 -2.05 7.98
CA CYS A 114 0.46 -0.66 7.83
C CYS A 114 1.62 0.32 8.06
N LEU A 115 1.49 1.54 7.55
CA LEU A 115 2.36 2.65 7.92
C LEU A 115 1.83 3.31 9.20
N PRO A 116 2.70 3.94 10.01
CA PRO A 116 2.30 4.50 11.29
C PRO A 116 1.45 5.78 11.17
N LEU A 117 1.45 6.41 9.99
CA LEU A 117 0.69 7.60 9.61
C LEU A 117 0.26 7.47 8.13
N ASP A 118 -0.74 8.25 7.72
CA ASP A 118 -1.18 8.31 6.32
C ASP A 118 -0.10 8.90 5.39
N PHE A 119 0.70 9.84 5.90
CA PHE A 119 1.82 10.48 5.21
C PHE A 119 3.08 10.44 6.07
N ILE A 120 4.21 10.09 5.47
CA ILE A 120 5.50 9.95 6.15
C ILE A 120 6.44 11.07 5.71
N SER A 121 6.70 12.01 6.62
CA SER A 121 7.67 13.10 6.46
C SER A 121 8.59 13.09 7.67
N VAL A 122 9.88 12.79 7.49
CA VAL A 122 10.85 12.71 8.59
C VAL A 122 11.40 14.09 8.88
N THR A 123 11.10 14.63 10.05
CA THR A 123 11.60 15.95 10.51
C THR A 123 12.88 15.82 11.31
N SER A 124 13.11 14.67 11.95
CA SER A 124 14.40 14.37 12.56
C SER A 124 14.78 12.90 12.46
N LYS A 125 16.07 12.70 12.15
CA LYS A 125 16.69 11.39 11.97
C LYS A 125 17.14 10.79 13.31
N TYR A 126 17.35 9.48 13.29
CA TYR A 126 18.02 8.71 14.35
C TYR A 126 19.51 9.06 14.44
N GLY A 127 20.08 8.99 15.63
CA GLY A 127 21.51 9.20 15.89
C GLY A 127 21.82 10.51 16.61
N TYR A 128 23.11 10.88 16.64
CA TYR A 128 23.56 12.11 17.30
C TYR A 128 23.08 13.35 16.55
N ARG A 129 22.41 14.25 17.29
CA ARG A 129 21.98 15.56 16.82
C ARG A 129 22.23 16.63 17.87
N LYS A 130 22.25 17.89 17.45
CA LYS A 130 22.25 19.01 18.40
C LYS A 130 20.93 18.99 19.17
N ASP A 131 21.02 18.87 20.50
CA ASP A 131 19.87 18.84 21.39
C ASP A 131 19.09 20.15 21.23
N PRO A 132 17.80 20.09 20.87
CA PRO A 132 17.03 21.29 20.56
C PRO A 132 16.75 22.16 21.80
N PHE A 133 16.97 21.64 23.00
CA PHE A 133 16.73 22.37 24.25
C PHE A 133 18.04 22.82 24.92
N LYS A 134 19.11 22.02 24.85
CA LYS A 134 20.38 22.26 25.56
C LYS A 134 21.53 22.69 24.64
N LYS A 135 21.34 22.66 23.31
CA LYS A 135 22.37 22.96 22.27
C LYS A 135 23.64 22.09 22.33
N CYS A 136 23.71 21.09 23.20
CA CYS A 136 24.77 20.06 23.27
C CYS A 136 24.42 18.88 22.36
N SER A 137 25.39 18.04 21.99
CA SER A 137 25.09 16.80 21.24
C SER A 137 24.28 15.83 22.11
N ALA A 138 23.16 15.33 21.60
CA ALA A 138 22.34 14.29 22.25
C ALA A 138 21.98 13.20 21.24
N PHE A 139 21.90 11.96 21.73
CA PHE A 139 21.52 10.82 20.92
C PHE A 139 20.00 10.73 20.79
N HIS A 140 19.50 10.69 19.55
CA HIS A 140 18.11 10.46 19.25
C HIS A 140 17.88 8.98 18.92
N ASP A 141 17.16 8.28 19.78
CA ASP A 141 16.97 6.84 19.72
C ASP A 141 15.75 6.39 18.91
N GLY A 142 15.18 7.31 18.13
CA GLY A 142 14.08 7.08 17.21
C GLY A 142 14.14 8.05 16.02
N ILE A 143 13.00 8.23 15.35
CA ILE A 143 12.80 9.28 14.34
C ILE A 143 11.57 10.10 14.69
N ASP A 144 11.56 11.35 14.25
CA ASP A 144 10.43 12.26 14.42
C ASP A 144 9.73 12.41 13.06
N LEU A 145 8.42 12.15 13.04
CA LEU A 145 7.57 12.25 11.87
C LEU A 145 6.62 13.45 11.98
N GLU A 146 6.59 14.28 10.94
CA GLU A 146 5.69 15.43 10.86
C GLU A 146 4.23 14.99 10.92
N CYS A 147 3.51 15.44 11.95
CA CYS A 147 2.06 15.33 12.01
C CYS A 147 1.51 16.18 13.16
N ASN A 148 0.27 16.63 13.03
CA ASN A 148 -0.45 17.36 14.07
C ASN A 148 -1.88 16.85 14.15
N MET A 149 -2.28 16.37 15.34
CA MET A 149 -3.61 15.81 15.60
C MET A 149 -4.04 14.76 14.56
N LYS A 150 -3.13 13.84 14.21
CA LYS A 150 -3.40 12.76 13.23
C LYS A 150 -3.53 11.42 13.93
N HIS A 151 -4.33 10.52 13.36
CA HIS A 151 -4.38 9.14 13.82
C HIS A 151 -3.01 8.48 13.66
N VAL A 152 -2.62 7.72 14.67
CA VAL A 152 -1.40 6.93 14.70
C VAL A 152 -1.79 5.47 14.67
N TYR A 153 -1.18 4.69 13.77
CA TYR A 153 -1.55 3.31 13.53
C TYR A 153 -0.47 2.32 13.99
N SER A 154 -0.90 1.16 14.49
CA SER A 154 -0.02 0.01 14.68
C SER A 154 0.52 -0.43 13.31
N MET A 155 1.84 -0.56 13.17
CA MET A 155 2.46 -0.93 11.88
C MET A 155 2.31 -2.42 11.58
N LEU A 156 2.26 -3.25 12.62
CA LEU A 156 2.15 -4.71 12.56
C LEU A 156 1.10 -5.20 13.57
N PRO A 157 0.61 -6.45 13.46
CA PRO A 157 -0.11 -7.11 14.53
C PRO A 157 0.79 -7.31 15.74
N GLY A 158 0.23 -7.21 16.94
CA GLY A 158 0.99 -7.40 18.17
C GLY A 158 0.20 -7.05 19.41
N ARG A 159 0.91 -6.91 20.53
CA ARG A 159 0.29 -6.69 21.84
C ARG A 159 0.78 -5.41 22.50
N VAL A 160 -0.12 -4.65 23.12
CA VAL A 160 0.24 -3.44 23.87
C VAL A 160 0.95 -3.83 25.16
N LEU A 161 2.26 -3.63 25.22
CA LEU A 161 3.05 -3.92 26.42
C LEU A 161 2.86 -2.89 27.51
N LYS A 162 2.85 -1.61 27.14
CA LYS A 162 2.79 -0.49 28.09
C LYS A 162 2.04 0.69 27.50
N VAL A 163 1.28 1.35 28.36
CA VAL A 163 0.65 2.64 28.14
C VAL A 163 1.16 3.57 29.23
N VAL A 164 1.68 4.73 28.85
CA VAL A 164 2.27 5.68 29.80
C VAL A 164 1.71 7.08 29.53
N TYR A 165 1.26 7.74 30.59
CA TYR A 165 0.88 9.15 30.57
C TYR A 165 1.95 9.96 31.31
N SER A 166 2.58 10.92 30.62
CA SER A 166 3.71 11.67 31.18
C SER A 166 3.85 13.05 30.53
N LYS A 167 4.35 14.01 31.31
CA LYS A 167 4.77 15.33 30.81
C LYS A 167 6.29 15.41 30.55
N LYS A 168 7.02 14.31 30.70
CA LYS A 168 8.49 14.22 30.54
C LYS A 168 8.87 13.19 29.48
N GLY A 169 10.10 13.25 28.96
CA GLY A 169 10.62 12.29 27.98
C GLY A 169 9.71 12.19 26.74
N TYR A 170 9.31 10.97 26.38
CA TYR A 170 8.39 10.70 25.27
C TYR A 170 6.97 11.22 25.45
N GLY A 171 6.62 11.82 26.60
CA GLY A 171 5.26 12.26 26.86
C GLY A 171 4.29 11.09 27.03
N ASN A 172 3.05 11.27 26.59
CA ASN A 172 2.11 10.17 26.50
C ASN A 172 2.56 9.23 25.36
N HIS A 173 2.71 7.94 25.67
CA HIS A 173 3.21 6.99 24.70
C HIS A 173 2.69 5.57 24.91
N VAL A 174 2.73 4.80 23.84
CA VAL A 174 2.37 3.38 23.79
C VAL A 174 3.58 2.59 23.32
N ILE A 175 3.84 1.43 23.96
CA ILE A 175 4.84 0.46 23.50
C ILE A 175 4.11 -0.80 23.08
N LEU A 176 4.27 -1.17 21.81
CA LEU A 176 3.75 -2.39 21.20
C LEU A 176 4.85 -3.43 21.05
N ASP A 177 4.53 -4.68 21.32
CA ASP A 177 5.36 -5.85 21.02
C ASP A 177 4.89 -6.50 19.73
N TYR A 178 5.81 -6.63 18.77
CA TYR A 178 5.60 -7.36 17.52
C TYR A 178 6.36 -8.71 17.53
N GLY A 179 6.76 -9.20 18.71
CA GLY A 179 7.45 -10.47 18.93
C GLY A 179 8.98 -10.30 18.99
N HIS A 180 9.61 -9.97 17.86
CA HIS A 180 11.07 -9.80 17.78
C HIS A 180 11.54 -8.36 17.97
N ILE A 181 10.61 -7.41 17.88
CA ILE A 181 10.85 -5.98 18.01
C ILE A 181 9.74 -5.35 18.83
N GLN A 182 10.08 -4.27 19.53
CA GLN A 182 9.13 -3.39 20.19
C GLN A 182 9.10 -2.04 19.47
N CYS A 183 7.92 -1.45 19.38
CA CYS A 183 7.72 -0.14 18.78
C CYS A 183 7.07 0.82 19.79
N LEU A 184 7.73 1.93 20.06
CA LEU A 184 7.21 3.03 20.86
C LEU A 184 6.61 4.11 19.95
N TYR A 185 5.41 4.55 20.28
CA TYR A 185 4.70 5.67 19.67
C TYR A 185 4.59 6.80 20.70
N GLY A 186 5.38 7.86 20.53
CA GLY A 186 5.56 8.94 21.49
C GLY A 186 4.87 10.25 21.14
N HIS A 187 4.88 11.17 22.11
CA HIS A 187 4.32 12.52 22.04
C HIS A 187 2.82 12.57 21.73
N LEU A 188 2.08 11.51 22.04
CA LEU A 188 0.66 11.41 21.74
C LEU A 188 -0.15 12.46 22.53
N SER A 189 -1.21 12.98 21.93
CA SER A 189 -2.22 13.80 22.64
C SER A 189 -3.24 12.88 23.33
N VAL A 190 -3.66 11.82 22.63
CA VAL A 190 -4.64 10.82 23.10
C VAL A 190 -4.08 9.43 22.87
N ILE A 191 -4.30 8.53 23.83
CA ILE A 191 -4.03 7.10 23.69
C ILE A 191 -5.37 6.38 23.54
N ALA A 192 -5.52 5.57 22.49
CA ALA A 192 -6.76 4.89 22.14
C ALA A 192 -6.79 3.41 22.55
N VAL A 193 -5.68 2.88 23.07
CA VAL A 193 -5.51 1.47 23.45
C VAL A 193 -5.14 1.33 24.94
N ARG A 194 -5.31 0.13 25.48
CA ARG A 194 -4.97 -0.23 26.86
C ARG A 194 -3.84 -1.25 26.88
N GLN A 195 -3.13 -1.29 28.00
CA GLN A 195 -2.12 -2.32 28.23
C GLN A 195 -2.76 -3.70 28.19
N GLY A 196 -2.16 -4.62 27.44
CA GLY A 196 -2.63 -5.97 27.24
C GLY A 196 -3.48 -6.19 25.99
N ASP A 197 -3.95 -5.12 25.33
CA ASP A 197 -4.74 -5.23 24.10
C ASP A 197 -3.94 -5.90 22.97
N GLU A 198 -4.59 -6.81 22.26
CA GLU A 198 -4.12 -7.30 20.97
C GLU A 198 -4.55 -6.31 19.88
N VAL A 199 -3.62 -5.94 19.00
CA VAL A 199 -3.85 -5.00 17.91
C VAL A 199 -3.50 -5.65 16.58
N TYR A 200 -4.23 -5.28 15.54
CA TYR A 200 -3.87 -5.58 14.15
C TYR A 200 -3.10 -4.42 13.54
N ALA A 201 -2.40 -4.65 12.43
CA ALA A 201 -1.86 -3.54 11.65
C ALA A 201 -3.01 -2.61 11.20
N GLY A 202 -2.80 -1.30 11.31
CA GLY A 202 -3.84 -0.30 11.04
C GLY A 202 -4.75 0.02 12.22
N THR A 203 -4.64 -0.67 13.36
CA THR A 203 -5.36 -0.29 14.58
C THR A 203 -4.90 1.10 15.03
N ILE A 204 -5.85 1.99 15.32
CA ILE A 204 -5.54 3.33 15.85
C ILE A 204 -5.04 3.16 17.29
N VAL A 205 -3.76 3.47 17.52
CA VAL A 205 -3.14 3.40 18.86
C VAL A 205 -3.30 4.71 19.63
N GLY A 206 -3.54 5.81 18.91
CA GLY A 206 -3.73 7.12 19.50
C GLY A 206 -3.79 8.23 18.47
N ILE A 207 -3.71 9.46 18.96
CA ILE A 207 -3.66 10.68 18.17
C ILE A 207 -2.32 11.37 18.45
N SER A 208 -1.60 11.77 17.40
CA SER A 208 -0.35 12.50 17.54
C SER A 208 -0.56 13.86 18.24
N GLY A 209 0.51 14.39 18.83
CA GLY A 209 0.44 15.61 19.61
C GLY A 209 1.83 16.19 19.86
N SER A 210 1.99 16.82 21.02
CA SER A 210 3.26 17.44 21.44
C SER A 210 3.51 17.29 22.94
N THR A 211 3.04 16.19 23.55
CA THR A 211 3.23 15.96 25.00
C THR A 211 4.69 15.59 25.31
N GLY A 212 5.12 15.78 26.56
CA GLY A 212 6.50 15.45 26.94
C GLY A 212 7.51 16.49 26.48
N ARG A 213 8.74 16.01 26.21
CA ARG A 213 9.85 16.84 25.75
C ARG A 213 9.81 16.97 24.23
N SER A 214 8.98 17.88 23.75
CA SER A 214 8.78 18.17 22.32
C SER A 214 8.88 19.67 22.04
N THR A 215 9.41 20.05 20.87
CA THR A 215 9.45 21.44 20.38
C THR A 215 8.24 21.83 19.55
N GLY A 216 7.38 20.87 19.18
CA GLY A 216 6.19 21.09 18.37
C GLY A 216 5.51 19.77 17.99
N PRO A 217 4.31 19.80 17.40
CA PRO A 217 3.57 18.58 17.08
C PRO A 217 4.31 17.65 16.12
N HIS A 218 4.51 16.39 16.55
CA HIS A 218 5.07 15.31 15.74
C HIS A 218 4.78 13.96 16.38
N LEU A 219 5.04 12.87 15.65
CA LEU A 219 5.07 11.52 16.18
C LEU A 219 6.52 11.08 16.33
N HIS A 220 6.93 10.76 17.54
CA HIS A 220 8.21 10.09 17.77
C HIS A 220 8.01 8.57 17.67
N ILE A 221 8.78 7.91 16.80
CA ILE A 221 8.80 6.46 16.66
C ILE A 221 10.17 5.93 17.05
N LYS A 222 10.17 4.95 17.95
CA LYS A 222 11.37 4.20 18.30
C LYS A 222 11.11 2.71 18.09
N ILE A 223 12.04 2.05 17.42
CA ILE A 223 12.08 0.59 17.30
C ILE A 223 13.22 0.08 18.15
N SER A 224 12.99 -0.99 18.90
CA SER A 224 14.03 -1.66 19.67
C SER A 224 13.95 -3.17 19.56
N SER A 225 15.10 -3.83 19.60
CA SER A 225 15.23 -5.28 19.69
C SER A 225 16.29 -5.62 20.73
N ASN A 226 16.02 -6.60 21.60
CA ASN A 226 16.91 -7.01 22.69
C ASN A 226 17.44 -5.83 23.53
N GLY A 227 16.55 -4.88 23.84
CA GLY A 227 16.87 -3.70 24.66
C GLY A 227 17.66 -2.59 23.96
N LYS A 228 18.07 -2.76 22.69
CA LYS A 228 18.81 -1.76 21.91
C LYS A 228 17.89 -1.03 20.93
N SER A 229 18.01 0.29 20.84
CA SER A 229 17.33 1.08 19.82
C SER A 229 17.92 0.81 18.43
N LEU A 230 17.06 0.76 17.43
CA LEU A 230 17.40 0.60 16.03
C LEU A 230 16.89 1.81 15.26
N ASN A 231 17.59 2.21 14.19
CA ASN A 231 17.09 3.25 13.30
C ASN A 231 15.78 2.78 12.63
N PRO A 232 14.63 3.45 12.86
CA PRO A 232 13.35 3.02 12.27
C PRO A 232 13.21 3.31 10.77
N ALA A 233 14.01 4.23 10.21
CA ALA A 233 13.82 4.69 8.83
C ALA A 233 13.92 3.56 7.78
N PRO A 234 14.90 2.63 7.82
CA PRO A 234 14.94 1.50 6.89
C PRO A 234 13.72 0.58 7.00
N PHE A 235 13.20 0.36 8.21
CA PHE A 235 12.03 -0.48 8.44
C PHE A 235 10.76 0.13 7.83
N ILE A 236 10.53 1.42 8.06
CA ILE A 236 9.37 2.14 7.48
C ILE A 236 9.48 2.20 5.95
N ALA A 237 10.67 2.46 5.40
CA ALA A 237 10.89 2.45 3.96
C ALA A 237 10.61 1.06 3.35
N TYR A 238 11.05 -0.01 4.01
CA TYR A 238 10.74 -1.38 3.62
C TYR A 238 9.24 -1.66 3.64
N LEU A 239 8.53 -1.30 4.73
CA LEU A 239 7.08 -1.48 4.85
C LEU A 239 6.33 -0.76 3.72
N ASN A 240 6.69 0.48 3.41
CA ASN A 240 6.07 1.24 2.33
C ASN A 240 6.25 0.53 0.96
N LYS A 241 7.47 0.06 0.66
CA LYS A 241 7.77 -0.69 -0.55
C LYS A 241 7.00 -2.02 -0.61
N TYR A 242 6.92 -2.73 0.51
CA TYR A 242 6.21 -4.00 0.63
C TYR A 242 4.70 -3.83 0.43
N ILE A 243 4.09 -2.84 1.10
CA ILE A 243 2.67 -2.47 0.92
C ILE A 243 2.35 -2.14 -0.53
N THR A 244 3.21 -1.36 -1.19
CA THR A 244 3.04 -1.00 -2.61
C THR A 244 3.12 -2.24 -3.49
N SER A 245 4.09 -3.12 -3.25
CA SER A 245 4.23 -4.39 -3.98
C SER A 245 3.00 -5.30 -3.81
N LEU A 246 2.44 -5.39 -2.60
CA LEU A 246 1.22 -6.16 -2.35
C LEU A 246 0.02 -5.57 -3.09
N ARG A 247 -0.14 -4.23 -3.09
CA ARG A 247 -1.20 -3.55 -3.85
C ARG A 247 -1.10 -3.85 -5.35
N ASP A 248 0.10 -3.75 -5.92
CA ASP A 248 0.35 -4.04 -7.34
C ASP A 248 0.00 -5.50 -7.67
N LYS A 249 0.43 -6.46 -6.84
CA LYS A 249 0.11 -7.89 -7.01
C LYS A 249 -1.39 -8.18 -6.89
N ILE A 250 -2.07 -7.60 -5.91
CA ILE A 250 -3.52 -7.75 -5.71
C ILE A 250 -4.27 -7.23 -6.94
N ALA A 251 -3.89 -6.05 -7.43
CA ALA A 251 -4.49 -5.46 -8.63
C ALA A 251 -4.24 -6.32 -9.88
N TYR A 252 -3.02 -6.83 -10.07
CA TYR A 252 -2.71 -7.74 -11.16
C TYR A 252 -3.54 -9.03 -11.10
N VAL A 253 -3.65 -9.65 -9.92
CA VAL A 253 -4.47 -10.86 -9.76
C VAL A 253 -5.95 -10.55 -10.00
N ARG A 254 -6.47 -9.43 -9.49
CA ARG A 254 -7.90 -9.07 -9.69
C ARG A 254 -8.23 -8.73 -11.14
N PHE A 255 -7.44 -7.88 -11.77
CA PHE A 255 -7.80 -7.23 -13.03
C PHE A 255 -6.98 -7.71 -14.24
N GLY A 256 -5.97 -8.57 -14.04
CA GLY A 256 -5.05 -8.99 -15.10
C GLY A 256 -4.08 -7.90 -15.54
N THR A 257 -4.13 -6.72 -14.91
CA THR A 257 -3.31 -5.55 -15.25
C THR A 257 -2.69 -4.97 -13.98
N ASN A 258 -1.43 -4.53 -14.08
CA ASN A 258 -0.87 -3.68 -13.02
C ASN A 258 -1.60 -2.33 -13.04
N PRO A 259 -1.86 -1.72 -11.88
CA PRO A 259 -2.43 -0.38 -11.84
C PRO A 259 -1.45 0.56 -12.55
N PRO A 260 -1.94 1.53 -13.34
CA PRO A 260 -1.06 2.47 -14.02
C PRO A 260 -0.27 3.24 -12.95
N LYS A 261 1.06 3.05 -12.92
CA LYS A 261 1.92 3.87 -12.09
C LYS A 261 1.92 5.28 -12.67
N GLU A 262 1.54 6.25 -11.86
CA GLU A 262 1.67 7.65 -12.22
C GLU A 262 3.12 7.96 -12.57
N LEU A 263 3.33 8.71 -13.65
CA LEU A 263 4.66 9.18 -14.00
C LEU A 263 5.11 10.26 -13.02
N ASN A 264 6.03 9.90 -12.14
CA ASN A 264 6.73 10.82 -11.25
C ASN A 264 8.15 10.32 -11.00
N ILE A 265 9.00 11.14 -10.40
CA ILE A 265 10.42 10.83 -10.18
C ILE A 265 10.61 9.53 -9.39
N ASN A 266 9.82 9.33 -8.34
CA ASN A 266 9.92 8.14 -7.47
C ASN A 266 9.56 6.86 -8.22
N ASN A 267 8.46 6.87 -8.99
CA ASN A 267 8.04 5.75 -9.80
C ASN A 267 9.03 5.50 -10.95
N LEU A 268 9.59 6.55 -11.55
CA LEU A 268 10.63 6.41 -12.56
C LEU A 268 11.86 5.69 -11.99
N TYR A 269 12.38 6.10 -10.82
CA TYR A 269 13.47 5.39 -10.16
C TYR A 269 13.18 3.91 -9.93
N GLN A 270 11.97 3.56 -9.48
CA GLN A 270 11.58 2.15 -9.30
C GLN A 270 11.60 1.35 -10.60
N ILE A 271 11.16 1.96 -11.71
CA ILE A 271 11.12 1.29 -13.01
C ILE A 271 12.52 1.20 -13.64
N LEU A 272 13.38 2.21 -13.41
CA LEU A 272 14.80 2.15 -13.78
C LEU A 272 15.49 0.98 -13.07
N ASP A 273 15.29 0.83 -11.76
CA ASP A 273 15.81 -0.29 -10.96
C ASP A 273 15.29 -1.65 -11.46
N LYS A 274 13.97 -1.76 -11.69
CA LYS A 274 13.32 -2.95 -12.25
C LYS A 274 13.93 -3.40 -13.58
N TYR A 275 14.32 -2.48 -14.45
CA TYR A 275 14.92 -2.80 -15.75
C TYR A 275 16.45 -2.86 -15.72
N GLY A 276 17.09 -2.70 -14.55
CA GLY A 276 18.54 -2.76 -14.42
C GLY A 276 19.23 -1.61 -15.14
N ILE A 277 18.67 -0.40 -15.07
CA ILE A 277 19.30 0.78 -15.66
C ILE A 277 20.51 1.20 -14.83
N LEU A 278 21.64 1.34 -15.50
CA LEU A 278 22.90 1.83 -14.96
C LEU A 278 22.83 3.35 -14.82
N TYR A 279 23.38 3.87 -13.72
CA TYR A 279 23.38 5.30 -13.40
C TYR A 279 21.98 5.93 -13.39
N PRO A 280 21.04 5.40 -12.60
CA PRO A 280 19.63 5.80 -12.65
C PRO A 280 19.42 7.30 -12.41
N LYS A 281 20.25 7.94 -11.58
CA LYS A 281 20.19 9.39 -11.32
C LYS A 281 20.47 10.24 -12.57
N ILE A 282 21.42 9.82 -13.41
CA ILE A 282 21.70 10.47 -14.70
C ILE A 282 20.54 10.24 -15.67
N VAL A 283 20.00 9.02 -15.71
CA VAL A 283 18.89 8.67 -16.62
C VAL A 283 17.58 9.38 -16.24
N VAL A 284 17.31 9.59 -14.94
CA VAL A 284 16.20 10.46 -14.51
C VAL A 284 16.42 11.89 -14.99
N ALA A 285 17.63 12.43 -14.88
CA ALA A 285 17.94 13.78 -15.36
C ALA A 285 17.74 13.92 -16.88
N GLN A 286 18.10 12.90 -17.67
CA GLN A 286 17.78 12.85 -19.10
C GLN A 286 16.27 12.88 -19.31
N ALA A 287 15.50 12.05 -18.60
CA ALA A 287 14.04 12.03 -18.74
C ALA A 287 13.41 13.39 -18.40
N LEU A 288 13.83 14.04 -17.31
CA LEU A 288 13.32 15.35 -16.93
C LEU A 288 13.64 16.42 -17.98
N LEU A 289 14.85 16.39 -18.55
CA LEU A 289 15.26 17.34 -19.58
C LEU A 289 14.49 17.12 -20.89
N GLU A 290 14.41 15.88 -21.38
CA GLU A 290 13.73 15.49 -22.62
C GLU A 290 12.22 15.77 -22.58
N THR A 291 11.62 15.67 -21.40
CA THR A 291 10.18 15.81 -21.22
C THR A 291 9.74 17.16 -20.70
N GLY A 292 10.67 18.07 -20.37
CA GLY A 292 10.32 19.31 -19.67
C GLY A 292 9.59 19.01 -18.35
N TYR A 293 10.19 18.18 -17.50
CA TYR A 293 9.58 17.73 -16.22
C TYR A 293 8.24 17.01 -16.41
N PHE A 294 8.20 16.07 -17.35
CA PHE A 294 7.05 15.21 -17.68
C PHE A 294 5.86 15.93 -18.34
N THR A 295 6.05 17.14 -18.88
CA THR A 295 4.97 17.95 -19.46
C THR A 295 4.91 17.94 -20.99
N SER A 296 5.96 17.45 -21.67
CA SER A 296 6.05 17.54 -23.12
C SER A 296 5.00 16.69 -23.84
N ASN A 297 4.60 17.12 -25.05
CA ASN A 297 3.64 16.40 -25.89
C ASN A 297 4.10 14.96 -26.22
N VAL A 298 5.40 14.76 -26.45
CA VAL A 298 5.99 13.45 -26.73
C VAL A 298 5.94 12.55 -25.49
N CYS A 299 6.13 13.12 -24.29
CA CYS A 299 5.96 12.41 -23.02
C CYS A 299 4.50 11.97 -22.84
N LEU A 300 3.58 12.93 -22.88
CA LEU A 300 2.18 12.70 -22.52
C LEU A 300 1.42 11.84 -23.53
N ASN A 301 1.63 12.07 -24.82
CA ASN A 301 0.86 11.37 -25.85
C ASN A 301 1.56 10.13 -26.40
N TYR A 302 2.90 10.09 -26.39
CA TYR A 302 3.65 8.96 -26.95
C TYR A 302 4.28 8.08 -25.88
N ASN A 303 4.14 8.44 -24.60
CA ASN A 303 4.74 7.73 -23.48
C ASN A 303 6.26 7.57 -23.63
N ASN A 304 6.93 8.55 -24.25
CA ASN A 304 8.34 8.46 -24.59
C ASN A 304 9.14 9.47 -23.75
N LEU A 305 9.75 8.97 -22.67
CA LEU A 305 10.47 9.80 -21.71
C LEU A 305 11.85 10.28 -22.19
N PHE A 306 12.40 9.66 -23.23
CA PHE A 306 13.82 9.81 -23.59
C PHE A 306 14.00 10.37 -25.00
N GLY A 307 12.92 10.85 -25.62
CA GLY A 307 12.98 11.38 -26.98
C GLY A 307 13.42 10.34 -28.02
N LEU A 308 13.24 9.03 -27.77
CA LEU A 308 13.75 7.97 -28.66
C LEU A 308 13.09 8.07 -30.04
N ARG A 309 13.89 8.02 -31.10
CA ARG A 309 13.45 8.10 -32.50
C ARG A 309 13.78 6.83 -33.29
N ARG A 310 12.92 6.51 -34.25
CA ARG A 310 13.11 5.40 -35.19
C ARG A 310 14.24 5.74 -36.16
N PRO A 311 15.22 4.84 -36.37
CA PRO A 311 16.29 5.06 -37.34
C PRO A 311 15.80 5.15 -38.78
N SER A 312 14.67 4.50 -39.10
CA SER A 312 14.14 4.39 -40.46
C SER A 312 13.60 5.70 -41.02
N ASP A 313 12.91 6.49 -40.18
CA ASP A 313 12.16 7.68 -40.62
C ASP A 313 12.34 8.90 -39.69
N GLY A 314 13.12 8.77 -38.61
CA GLY A 314 13.34 9.83 -37.63
C GLY A 314 12.14 10.15 -36.75
N SER A 315 11.01 9.45 -36.89
CA SER A 315 9.81 9.67 -36.09
C SER A 315 10.01 9.21 -34.64
N TYR A 316 9.29 9.82 -33.70
CA TYR A 316 9.34 9.40 -32.31
C TYR A 316 8.71 8.02 -32.12
N TYR A 317 9.35 7.17 -31.31
CA TYR A 317 8.71 5.97 -30.81
C TYR A 317 7.48 6.31 -29.97
N ARG A 318 6.43 5.50 -30.12
CA ARG A 318 5.21 5.53 -29.31
C ARG A 318 5.13 4.25 -28.49
N PHE A 319 4.81 4.39 -27.22
CA PHE A 319 4.73 3.28 -26.28
C PHE A 319 3.33 3.20 -25.67
N ASN A 320 2.92 2.00 -25.28
CA ASN A 320 1.62 1.78 -24.63
C ASN A 320 1.54 2.42 -23.24
N ASN A 321 2.69 2.57 -22.57
CA ASN A 321 2.84 3.31 -21.32
C ASN A 321 4.31 3.76 -21.15
N TRP A 322 4.55 4.72 -20.26
CA TRP A 322 5.88 5.32 -20.09
C TRP A 322 6.93 4.32 -19.58
N GLU A 323 6.53 3.28 -18.84
CA GLU A 323 7.45 2.23 -18.37
C GLU A 323 8.12 1.50 -19.54
N LYS A 324 7.38 1.29 -20.65
CA LYS A 324 7.94 0.67 -21.85
C LYS A 324 9.02 1.53 -22.51
N SER A 325 8.98 2.86 -22.38
CA SER A 325 10.10 3.69 -22.85
C SER A 325 11.35 3.52 -22.01
N VAL A 326 11.23 3.18 -20.72
CA VAL A 326 12.38 2.84 -19.86
C VAL A 326 13.01 1.53 -20.29
N LYS A 327 12.18 0.51 -20.57
CA LYS A 327 12.68 -0.74 -21.15
C LYS A 327 13.36 -0.48 -22.50
N ALA A 328 12.80 0.37 -23.36
CA ALA A 328 13.40 0.74 -24.63
C ALA A 328 14.74 1.48 -24.47
N TYR A 329 14.86 2.36 -23.47
CA TYR A 329 16.15 3.00 -23.14
C TYR A 329 17.22 1.95 -22.80
N ARG A 330 16.88 0.94 -21.99
CA ARG A 330 17.78 -0.20 -21.71
C ARG A 330 18.23 -0.88 -23.00
N ASP A 331 17.26 -1.23 -23.84
CA ASP A 331 17.46 -2.09 -25.00
C ASP A 331 18.17 -1.35 -26.15
N TYR A 332 17.95 -0.04 -26.32
CA TYR A 332 18.43 0.73 -27.47
C TYR A 332 19.60 1.68 -27.17
N VAL A 333 19.68 2.17 -25.93
CA VAL A 333 20.72 3.12 -25.49
C VAL A 333 21.73 2.38 -24.64
N GLN A 334 21.31 1.91 -23.46
CA GLN A 334 22.23 1.35 -22.47
C GLN A 334 22.98 0.11 -22.96
N TYR A 335 22.40 -0.74 -23.80
CA TYR A 335 23.08 -1.92 -24.36
C TYR A 335 24.43 -1.59 -25.03
N LYS A 336 24.59 -0.35 -25.54
CA LYS A 336 25.83 0.15 -26.15
C LYS A 336 26.91 0.51 -25.13
N TYR A 337 26.57 0.61 -23.85
CA TYR A 337 27.51 0.94 -22.79
C TYR A 337 28.40 -0.26 -22.44
N LYS A 338 29.73 -0.05 -22.43
CA LYS A 338 30.74 -1.09 -22.17
C LYS A 338 31.59 -0.80 -20.92
N GLY A 339 31.14 0.11 -20.04
CA GLY A 339 31.90 0.58 -18.87
C GLY A 339 32.60 1.92 -19.09
N GLY A 340 33.14 2.49 -18.01
CA GLY A 340 33.86 3.77 -18.00
C GLY A 340 33.03 4.97 -17.50
N ASP A 341 33.30 6.16 -18.05
CA ASP A 341 32.51 7.36 -17.76
C ASP A 341 31.20 7.35 -18.56
N TYR A 342 30.07 7.48 -17.85
CA TYR A 342 28.75 7.43 -18.45
C TYR A 342 28.45 8.69 -19.29
N PHE A 343 28.94 9.88 -18.90
CA PHE A 343 28.75 11.09 -19.71
C PHE A 343 29.54 11.02 -21.02
N GLY A 344 30.79 10.55 -20.97
CA GLY A 344 31.59 10.27 -22.16
C GLY A 344 30.96 9.22 -23.07
N PHE A 345 30.28 8.22 -22.50
CA PHE A 345 29.45 7.29 -23.28
C PHE A 345 28.32 7.99 -24.02
N LEU A 346 27.50 8.80 -23.34
CA LEU A 346 26.39 9.54 -23.97
C LEU A 346 26.87 10.47 -25.08
N ASN A 347 28.02 11.12 -24.89
CA ASN A 347 28.67 11.94 -25.90
C ASN A 347 29.07 11.10 -27.13
N ARG A 348 29.75 9.97 -26.90
CA ARG A 348 30.27 9.09 -27.97
C ARG A 348 29.17 8.50 -28.84
N ILE A 349 28.01 8.17 -28.27
CA ILE A 349 26.87 7.66 -29.05
C ILE A 349 26.06 8.78 -29.73
N GLY A 350 26.44 10.05 -29.53
CA GLY A 350 25.72 11.20 -30.08
C GLY A 350 24.28 11.26 -29.59
N TYR A 351 24.05 11.05 -28.29
CA TYR A 351 22.69 10.91 -27.74
C TYR A 351 21.78 12.09 -28.09
N ALA A 352 22.31 13.31 -28.03
CA ALA A 352 21.61 14.54 -28.40
C ALA A 352 22.51 15.42 -29.26
N SER A 353 21.91 16.21 -30.16
CA SER A 353 22.62 17.16 -31.02
C SER A 353 22.94 18.50 -30.33
N ASP A 354 22.25 18.83 -29.23
CA ASP A 354 22.53 20.04 -28.46
C ASP A 354 23.89 19.91 -27.76
N PRO A 355 24.88 20.78 -28.07
CA PRO A 355 26.21 20.71 -27.45
C PRO A 355 26.17 20.94 -25.92
N ASN A 356 25.13 21.59 -25.41
CA ASN A 356 24.93 21.84 -23.98
C ASN A 356 24.09 20.75 -23.29
N TYR A 357 23.69 19.70 -23.99
CA TYR A 357 22.82 18.67 -23.43
C TYR A 357 23.43 18.03 -22.17
N LEU A 358 24.69 17.59 -22.25
CA LEU A 358 25.34 16.89 -21.14
C LEU A 358 25.59 17.79 -19.92
N SER A 359 25.83 19.09 -20.12
CA SER A 359 25.98 20.03 -19.01
C SER A 359 24.65 20.25 -18.29
N LYS A 360 23.55 20.37 -19.03
CA LYS A 360 22.18 20.44 -18.48
C LYS A 360 21.81 19.18 -17.71
N VAL A 361 22.04 18.00 -18.29
CA VAL A 361 21.80 16.71 -17.60
C VAL A 361 22.62 16.61 -16.31
N ARG A 362 23.89 17.02 -16.34
CA ARG A 362 24.75 17.03 -15.14
C ARG A 362 24.22 17.96 -14.06
N SER A 363 23.77 19.17 -14.44
CA SER A 363 23.18 20.14 -13.51
C SER A 363 21.92 19.58 -12.85
N ILE A 364 20.97 19.04 -13.63
CA ILE A 364 19.75 18.42 -13.11
C ILE A 364 20.09 17.23 -12.22
N SER A 365 21.00 16.35 -12.68
CA SER A 365 21.46 15.20 -11.90
C SER A 365 22.03 15.63 -10.55
N ASN A 366 22.78 16.72 -10.45
CA ASN A 366 23.33 17.19 -9.17
C ASN A 366 22.26 17.76 -8.23
N SER A 367 21.12 18.23 -8.77
CA SER A 367 20.00 18.78 -8.00
C SER A 367 18.99 17.73 -7.51
N LEU A 368 18.98 16.54 -8.11
CA LEU A 368 18.23 15.36 -7.65
C LEU A 368 18.90 14.73 -6.43
#